data_AF-A0A380JTF6-F1
#
_entry.id   AF-A0A380JTF6-F1
#
_cell.length_a   1.000
_cell.length_b   1.000
_cell.length_c   1.000
_cell.angle_alpha   90.00
_cell.angle_beta   90.00
_cell.angle_gamma   90.00
#
_symmetry.space_group_name_H-M   'P 1'
#
loop_
_entity.id
_entity.type
_entity.pdbx_description
1 polymer ?
#
loop_
_entity_poly.entity_id
_entity_poly.type
_entity_poly.pdbx_seq_one_letter_code
_entity_poly.pdbx_strand_id
1 'polypeptide(L)' 'MIYKIFYQETKDQSPRRENTKALYLDIDATDELEGRIKARKLVEEHTGYNVEFIELLSDKHLDYEKETGVFELTEF' A
#
# COMPACT_ATOMS: atom_id res chain seq x y z
N MET A 1 -2.08 2.44 11.76
CA MET A 1 -3.20 2.00 10.88
C MET A 1 -2.58 1.32 9.68
N ILE A 2 -3.05 0.13 9.31
CA ILE A 2 -2.44 -0.63 8.22
C ILE A 2 -3.12 -0.33 6.89
N TYR A 3 -2.31 0.06 5.91
CA TYR A 3 -2.75 0.36 4.56
C TYR A 3 -2.25 -0.69 3.58
N LYS A 4 -3.13 -1.11 2.67
CA LYS A 4 -2.79 -1.89 1.49
C LYS A 4 -2.63 -0.95 0.31
N ILE A 5 -1.45 -0.93 -0.29
CA ILE A 5 -1.09 0.00 -1.35
C ILE A 5 -0.90 -0.79 -2.64
N PHE A 6 -1.74 -0.47 -3.62
CA PHE A 6 -1.65 -1.03 -4.97
C PHE A 6 -0.76 -0.14 -5.83
N TYR A 7 0.24 -0.73 -6.47
CA TYR A 7 1.22 0.01 -7.24
C TYR A 7 1.73 -0.77 -8.46
N GLN A 8 2.30 -0.05 -9.42
CA GLN A 8 3.15 -0.61 -10.47
C GLN A 8 4.60 -0.18 -10.28
N GLU A 9 5.55 -1.00 -10.69
CA GLU A 9 6.98 -0.76 -10.43
C GLU A 9 7.55 0.47 -11.15
N THR A 10 6.97 0.85 -12.28
CA THR A 10 7.43 1.97 -13.12
C THR A 10 6.28 2.87 -13.55
N LYS A 11 6.60 4.15 -13.76
CA LYS A 11 5.71 5.17 -14.31
C LYS A 11 5.85 5.33 -15.83
N ASP A 12 6.85 4.71 -16.43
CA ASP A 12 7.24 4.94 -17.84
C ASP A 12 6.42 4.10 -18.84
N GLN A 13 5.71 3.08 -18.35
CA GLN A 13 4.92 2.18 -19.18
C GLN A 13 3.43 2.41 -18.96
N SER A 14 2.63 2.11 -20.00
CA SER A 14 1.18 2.12 -19.85
C SER A 14 0.75 1.11 -18.79
N PRO A 15 -0.13 1.49 -17.85
CA PRO A 15 -0.51 0.63 -16.74
C PRO A 15 -1.22 -0.62 -17.25
N ARG A 16 -0.73 -1.80 -16.83
CA ARG A 16 -1.35 -3.10 -17.11
C ARG A 16 -1.88 -3.68 -15.80
N ARG A 17 -3.12 -4.16 -15.81
CA ARG A 17 -3.79 -4.66 -14.59
C ARG A 17 -3.08 -5.85 -13.98
N GLU A 18 -2.45 -6.68 -14.82
CA GLU A 18 -1.75 -7.89 -14.42
C GLU A 18 -0.44 -7.61 -13.66
N ASN A 19 0.09 -6.38 -13.78
CA ASN A 19 1.34 -5.96 -13.16
C ASN A 19 1.12 -5.23 -11.83
N THR A 20 -0.13 -4.98 -11.42
CA THR A 20 -0.41 -4.33 -10.14
C THR A 20 0.03 -5.23 -9.00
N LYS A 21 0.97 -4.73 -8.20
CA LYS A 21 1.44 -5.36 -6.97
C LYS A 21 0.81 -4.68 -5.77
N ALA A 22 0.86 -5.35 -4.63
CA ALA A 22 0.41 -4.82 -3.36
C ALA A 22 1.56 -4.84 -2.35
N LEU A 23 1.62 -3.81 -1.52
CA LEU A 23 2.47 -3.78 -0.32
C LEU A 23 1.66 -3.28 0.87
N TYR A 24 2.10 -3.61 2.08
CA TYR A 24 1.41 -3.26 3.32
C TYR A 24 2.28 -2.35 4.17
N LEU A 25 1.74 -1.20 4.58
CA LEU A 25 2.43 -0.25 5.47
C LEU A 25 1.64 -0.02 6.74
N ASP A 26 2.32 0.00 7.87
CA ASP A 26 1.75 0.52 9.12
C ASP A 26 2.12 1.99 9.27
N ILE A 27 1.10 2.84 9.30
CA ILE A 27 1.25 4.29 9.36
C ILE A 27 0.57 4.81 10.62
N ASP A 28 1.32 5.58 11.42
CA ASP A 28 0.76 6.32 12.53
C ASP A 28 0.11 7.62 12.05
N ALA A 29 -1.22 7.67 12.12
CA ALA A 29 -2.05 8.78 11.64
C ALA A 29 -3.31 8.93 12.49
N THR A 30 -3.78 10.17 12.59
CA THR A 30 -4.93 10.53 13.43
C THR A 30 -6.25 10.14 12.78
N ASP A 31 -6.29 10.20 11.45
CA ASP A 31 -7.45 9.85 10.63
C ASP A 31 -7.03 9.19 9.30
N GLU A 32 -8.02 8.63 8.61
CA GLU A 32 -7.79 7.89 7.36
C GLU A 32 -7.19 8.77 6.25
N LEU A 33 -7.60 10.03 6.15
CA LEU A 33 -7.15 10.95 5.10
C LEU A 33 -5.66 11.27 5.30
N GLU A 34 -5.26 11.59 6.53
CA GLU A 34 -3.88 11.84 6.91
C GLU A 34 -3.01 10.61 6.63
N GLY A 35 -3.47 9.43 7.01
CA GLY A 35 -2.72 8.19 6.80
C GLY A 35 -2.55 7.85 5.31
N ARG A 36 -3.57 8.08 4.46
CA ARG A 36 -3.44 7.91 3.00
C ARG A 36 -2.40 8.86 2.39
N ILE A 37 -2.37 10.12 2.83
CA ILE A 37 -1.39 11.11 2.36
C ILE A 37 0.02 10.70 2.77
N LYS A 38 0.22 10.31 4.04
CA LYS A 38 1.49 9.83 4.57
C LYS A 38 1.98 8.58 3.84
N ALA A 39 1.10 7.58 3.68
CA ALA A 39 1.39 6.34 2.95
C ALA A 39 1.89 6.63 1.53
N ARG A 40 1.18 7.49 0.78
CA ARG A 40 1.59 7.86 -0.58
C ARG A 40 2.97 8.51 -0.60
N LYS A 41 3.16 9.51 0.26
CA LYS A 41 4.41 10.27 0.34
C LYS A 41 5.60 9.36 0.65
N LEU A 42 5.43 8.46 1.61
CA LEU A 42 6.48 7.53 2.03
C LEU A 42 6.87 6.57 0.88
N VAL A 43 5.90 6.02 0.14
CA VAL A 43 6.20 5.19 -1.04
C VAL A 43 6.91 5.99 -2.13
N GLU A 44 6.47 7.22 -2.41
CA GLU A 44 7.08 8.08 -3.43
C GLU A 44 8.49 8.57 -3.06
N GLU A 45 8.79 8.74 -1.77
CA GLU A 45 10.12 9.16 -1.29
C GLU A 45 11.14 8.02 -1.35
N HIS A 46 10.72 6.79 -1.08
CA HIS A 46 11.62 5.63 -1.02
C HIS A 46 11.66 4.80 -2.31
N THR A 47 10.68 4.96 -3.21
CA THR A 47 10.56 4.14 -4.42
C THR A 47 10.15 4.94 -5.65
N GLY A 48 10.47 4.41 -6.84
CA GLY A 48 9.98 4.94 -8.12
C GLY A 48 8.56 4.47 -8.50
N TYR A 49 7.83 3.85 -7.58
CA TYR A 49 6.59 3.16 -7.88
C TYR A 49 5.45 4.11 -8.30
N ASN A 50 4.61 3.63 -9.20
CA ASN A 50 3.37 4.28 -9.59
C ASN A 50 2.24 3.82 -8.66
N VAL A 51 1.91 4.63 -7.66
CA VAL A 51 0.82 4.31 -6.71
C VAL A 51 -0.54 4.49 -7.39
N GLU A 52 -1.29 3.40 -7.50
CA GLU A 52 -2.62 3.36 -8.12
C GLU A 52 -3.72 3.64 -7.09
N PHE A 53 -3.71 2.91 -5.98
CA PHE A 53 -4.76 2.98 -4.96
C PHE A 53 -4.22 2.67 -3.56
N ILE A 54 -4.80 3.33 -2.55
CA ILE A 54 -4.46 3.14 -1.14
C ILE A 54 -5.75 2.81 -0.39
N GLU A 55 -5.77 1.63 0.23
CA GLU A 55 -6.91 1.11 0.98
C GLU A 55 -6.54 0.98 2.46
N LEU A 56 -7.39 1.50 3.35
CA LEU A 56 -7.28 1.26 4.78
C LEU A 56 -7.85 -0.14 5.10
N LEU A 57 -7.04 -1.00 5.72
CA LEU A 57 -7.51 -2.32 6.13
C LEU A 57 -8.26 -2.25 7.46
N SER A 58 -9.47 -2.79 7.47
CA SER A 58 -10.18 -3.09 8.72
C SER A 58 -9.58 -4.31 9.42
N ASP A 59 -9.79 -4.45 10.73
CA ASP A 59 -9.23 -5.55 11.53
C ASP A 59 -9.55 -6.94 10.94
N LYS A 60 -10.81 -7.17 10.55
CA LYS A 60 -11.24 -8.44 9.94
C LYS A 60 -10.56 -8.74 8.61
N HIS A 61 -10.32 -7.70 7.81
CA HIS A 61 -9.64 -7.85 6.52
C HIS A 61 -8.15 -8.11 6.75
N LEU A 62 -7.53 -7.39 7.69
CA LEU A 62 -6.15 -7.63 8.08
C LEU A 62 -5.92 -9.06 8.58
N ASP A 63 -6.82 -9.59 9.41
CA ASP A 63 -6.72 -10.96 9.91
C ASP A 63 -6.79 -11.98 8.75
N TYR A 64 -7.70 -11.77 7.80
CA TYR A 64 -7.80 -12.60 6.60
C TYR A 64 -6.52 -12.56 5.74
N GLU A 65 -5.91 -11.38 5.56
CA GLU A 65 -4.66 -11.22 4.80
C GLU A 65 -3.50 -11.95 5.50
N LYS A 66 -3.45 -11.92 6.84
CA LYS A 66 -2.46 -12.65 7.64
C LYS A 66 -2.64 -14.17 7.55
N GLU A 67 -3.88 -14.66 7.54
CA GLU A 67 -4.18 -16.10 7.43
C GLU A 67 -3.85 -16.68 6.06
N THR A 68 -4.02 -15.90 4.99
CA THR A 68 -3.76 -16.34 3.61
C THR A 68 -2.27 -16.34 3.23
N GLY A 69 -1.40 -15.82 4.10
CA GLY A 69 0.06 -15.96 4.01
C GLY A 69 0.74 -15.05 2.98
N VAL A 70 0.04 -14.07 2.41
CA VAL A 70 0.59 -13.08 1.45
C VAL A 70 0.91 -11.75 2.13
N PHE A 71 0.54 -11.60 3.40
CA PHE A 71 0.78 -10.38 4.17
C PHE A 71 2.23 -10.30 4.66
N GLU A 72 2.96 -9.31 4.16
CA GLU A 72 4.28 -8.92 4.64
C GLU A 72 4.32 -7.40 4.82
N LEU A 73 4.69 -6.95 6.03
CA LEU A 73 4.82 -5.53 6.33
C LEU A 73 6.09 -5.01 5.67
N THR A 74 5.95 -3.94 4.88
CA THR A 74 7.08 -3.29 4.22
C THR A 74 7.64 -2.19 5.12
N GLU A 75 8.93 -2.27 5.39
CA GLU A 75 9.71 -1.22 6.07
C GLU A 75 10.74 -0.66 5.07
N PHE A 76 11.01 0.64 5.13
CA PHE A 76 11.95 1.33 4.25
C PHE A 76 13.22 1.79 4.98
#